data_AF-A0A7S0WM47-F1
#
_entry.id   AF-A0A7S0WM47-F1
#
_cell.length_a   1.000
_cell.length_b   1.000
_cell.length_c   1.000
_cell.angle_alpha   90.00
_cell.angle_beta   90.00
_cell.angle_gamma   90.00
#
_symmetry.space_group_name_H-M   'P 1'
#
loop_
_entity.id
_entity.type
_entity.pdbx_description
1 polymer ?
#
loop_
_entity_poly.entity_id
_entity_poly.type
_entity_poly.pdbx_seq_one_letter_code
_entity_poly.pdbx_strand_id
1 'polypeptide(L)'
;KDVVAPGDHQDFHLMREAVKVYEQEEQGTYPKRDFLLFFGGSIRPERKDYSGGARQAFFTHFIQPDEGKEDSQKQYPDLKYGGSTEHEGYHAEFCLHPYGDGWGNRIMFSMMQGCLPVILQDYVHMPFDDVLPYEEFAVRIRHADIPSLMDVLRSIPPSTIRSMRAAMRKYYTAFSWYPDFGGTAYNWTISSLHKKLY
;
A
#
# COMPACT_ATOMS: atom_id res chain seq x y z
N LYS A 1 8.06 12.15 -11.90
CA LYS A 1 9.32 11.36 -11.96
C LYS A 1 8.91 9.96 -11.55
N ASP A 2 8.31 9.21 -12.47
CA ASP A 2 7.53 8.03 -12.11
C ASP A 2 8.05 6.85 -12.92
N VAL A 3 9.21 6.35 -12.50
CA VAL A 3 9.77 5.10 -13.01
C VAL A 3 9.57 4.07 -11.90
N VAL A 4 8.75 3.06 -12.17
CA VAL A 4 8.75 1.84 -11.36
C VAL A 4 9.99 1.07 -11.77
N ALA A 5 11.07 1.23 -11.01
CA ALA A 5 12.27 0.41 -11.21
C ALA A 5 11.91 -1.06 -10.94
N PRO A 6 12.43 -2.01 -11.74
CA PRO A 6 12.43 -3.42 -11.34
C PRO A 6 13.08 -3.50 -9.97
N GLY A 7 12.48 -4.18 -9.00
CA GLY A 7 13.25 -4.54 -7.80
C GLY A 7 14.25 -5.64 -8.13
N ASP A 8 14.94 -6.15 -7.12
CA ASP A 8 16.05 -7.07 -7.31
C ASP A 8 15.62 -8.54 -7.16
N HIS A 9 16.58 -9.47 -7.12
CA HIS A 9 16.30 -10.90 -6.95
C HIS A 9 15.54 -11.27 -5.65
N GLN A 10 15.49 -10.40 -4.64
CA GLN A 10 14.70 -10.59 -3.42
C GLN A 10 13.20 -10.53 -3.68
N ASP A 11 12.75 -9.82 -4.72
CA ASP A 11 11.33 -9.74 -5.11
C ASP A 11 10.74 -11.11 -5.52
N PHE A 12 11.59 -12.06 -5.93
CA PHE A 12 11.16 -13.39 -6.37
C PHE A 12 10.51 -14.20 -5.23
N HIS A 13 10.98 -14.03 -3.99
CA HIS A 13 10.36 -14.66 -2.83
C HIS A 13 8.98 -14.07 -2.59
N LEU A 14 8.87 -12.74 -2.63
CA LEU A 14 7.62 -12.02 -2.39
C LEU A 14 6.58 -12.32 -3.46
N MET A 15 6.98 -12.46 -4.72
CA MET A 15 6.09 -12.90 -5.80
C MET A 15 5.54 -14.31 -5.59
N ARG A 16 6.33 -15.25 -5.05
CA ARG A 16 5.83 -16.58 -4.71
C ARG A 16 4.83 -16.56 -3.57
N GLU A 17 5.09 -15.74 -2.54
CA GLU A 17 4.16 -15.57 -1.43
C GLU A 17 2.86 -14.89 -1.88
N ALA A 18 2.93 -13.90 -2.80
CA ALA A 18 1.76 -13.26 -3.39
C ALA A 18 0.81 -14.26 -4.04
N VAL A 19 1.36 -15.13 -4.89
CA VAL A 19 0.59 -16.17 -5.58
C VAL A 19 -0.14 -17.05 -4.56
N LYS A 20 0.55 -17.50 -3.50
CA LYS A 20 -0.06 -18.32 -2.45
C LYS A 20 -1.20 -17.60 -1.72
N VAL A 21 -1.01 -16.32 -1.35
CA VAL A 21 -2.06 -15.52 -0.69
C VAL A 21 -3.31 -15.46 -1.57
N TYR A 22 -3.12 -15.12 -2.84
CA TYR A 22 -4.23 -14.95 -3.77
C TYR A 22 -4.92 -16.28 -4.12
N GLU A 23 -4.17 -17.38 -4.21
CA GLU A 23 -4.74 -18.73 -4.39
C GLU A 23 -5.55 -19.18 -3.18
N GLN A 24 -5.07 -18.91 -1.96
CA GLN A 24 -5.81 -19.22 -0.73
C GLN A 24 -7.14 -18.47 -0.67
N GLU A 25 -7.13 -17.17 -0.96
CA GLU A 25 -8.34 -16.35 -0.93
C GLU A 25 -9.35 -16.76 -2.02
N GLU A 26 -8.89 -17.21 -3.19
CA GLU A 26 -9.75 -17.76 -4.24
C GLU A 26 -10.42 -19.08 -3.81
N GLN A 27 -9.73 -19.88 -3.01
CA GLN A 27 -10.27 -21.10 -2.40
C GLN A 27 -11.17 -20.82 -1.18
N GLY A 28 -11.46 -19.55 -0.88
CA GLY A 28 -12.28 -19.13 0.25
C GLY A 28 -11.55 -19.17 1.59
N THR A 29 -10.22 -19.34 1.59
CA THR A 29 -9.39 -19.33 2.79
C THR A 29 -8.73 -17.97 2.95
N TYR A 30 -9.18 -17.19 3.93
CA TYR A 30 -8.65 -15.85 4.17
C TYR A 30 -7.63 -15.90 5.32
N PRO A 31 -6.36 -15.51 5.08
CA PRO A 31 -5.37 -15.48 6.14
C PRO A 31 -5.79 -14.48 7.22
N LYS A 32 -5.62 -14.87 8.49
CA LYS A 32 -5.84 -13.94 9.60
C LYS A 32 -4.81 -12.80 9.49
N ARG A 33 -5.29 -11.55 9.48
CA ARG A 33 -4.45 -10.36 9.60
C ARG A 33 -4.43 -9.94 11.07
N ASP A 34 -3.23 -9.64 11.58
CA ASP A 34 -3.00 -9.23 12.96
C ASP A 34 -3.20 -7.72 13.16
N PHE A 35 -3.06 -6.94 12.10
CA PHE A 35 -3.19 -5.47 12.11
C PHE A 35 -4.21 -4.99 11.08
N LEU A 36 -4.88 -3.87 11.37
CA LEU A 36 -5.71 -3.19 10.39
C LEU A 36 -4.84 -2.41 9.41
N LEU A 37 -3.93 -1.58 9.91
CA LEU A 37 -3.08 -0.71 9.10
C LEU A 37 -1.61 -0.95 9.42
N PHE A 38 -0.80 -1.05 8.37
CA PHE A 38 0.64 -1.13 8.48
C PHE A 38 1.36 0.01 7.75
N PHE A 39 2.40 0.56 8.37
CA PHE A 39 3.32 1.49 7.73
C PHE A 39 4.80 1.18 8.02
N GLY A 40 5.47 0.51 7.07
CA GLY A 40 6.89 0.16 7.13
C GLY A 40 7.87 1.20 6.56
N GLY A 41 7.47 2.47 6.49
CA GLY A 41 8.29 3.54 5.90
C GLY A 41 9.00 4.41 6.93
N SER A 42 10.13 5.01 6.55
CA SER A 42 10.81 5.98 7.41
C SER A 42 9.96 7.23 7.63
N ILE A 43 9.87 7.69 8.87
CA ILE A 43 9.28 8.98 9.24
C ILE A 43 10.43 9.93 9.55
N ARG A 44 10.37 11.15 8.99
CA ARG A 44 11.34 12.22 9.25
C ARG A 44 10.58 13.42 9.83
N PRO A 45 10.29 13.46 11.13
CA PRO A 45 9.41 14.48 11.73
C PRO A 45 9.85 15.92 11.40
N GLU A 46 11.15 16.15 11.37
CA GLU A 46 11.84 17.41 11.09
C GLU A 46 11.99 17.77 9.59
N ARG A 47 11.63 16.88 8.66
CA ARG A 47 11.78 17.09 7.20
C ARG A 47 10.44 17.01 6.48
N LYS A 48 9.67 18.11 6.48
CA LYS A 48 8.37 18.17 5.78
C LYS A 48 8.51 17.97 4.26
N ASP A 49 9.62 18.41 3.67
CA ASP A 49 9.94 18.25 2.25
C ASP A 49 10.08 16.77 1.85
N TYR A 50 10.53 15.91 2.77
CA TYR A 50 10.69 14.47 2.51
C TYR A 50 9.38 13.77 2.14
N SER A 51 8.24 14.24 2.62
CA SER A 51 6.95 13.59 2.40
C SER A 51 5.80 14.58 2.23
N GLY A 52 6.10 15.82 1.85
CA GLY A 52 5.11 16.89 1.67
C GLY A 52 4.21 17.13 2.88
N GLY A 53 4.64 16.74 4.08
CA GLY A 53 3.83 16.76 5.31
C GLY A 53 3.11 15.45 5.67
N ALA A 54 2.99 14.46 4.78
CA ALA A 54 2.10 13.29 4.96
C ALA A 54 2.52 12.39 6.10
N ARG A 55 3.80 12.04 6.14
CA ARG A 55 4.35 11.22 7.22
C ARG A 55 4.42 12.00 8.54
N GLN A 56 4.57 13.33 8.49
CA GLN A 56 4.59 14.17 9.68
C GLN A 56 3.19 14.28 10.28
N ALA A 57 2.16 14.52 9.47
CA ALA A 57 0.78 14.55 9.92
C ALA A 57 0.34 13.19 10.47
N PHE A 58 0.71 12.10 9.79
CA PHE A 58 0.49 10.75 10.30
C PHE A 58 1.21 10.51 11.64
N PHE A 59 2.48 10.91 11.75
CA PHE A 59 3.27 10.80 12.98
C PHE A 59 2.64 11.58 14.14
N THR A 60 2.33 12.86 13.93
CA THR A 60 1.73 13.71 14.96
C THR A 60 0.38 13.19 15.42
N HIS A 61 -0.42 12.61 14.53
CA HIS A 61 -1.75 12.13 14.88
C HIS A 61 -1.75 10.73 15.52
N PHE A 62 -0.91 9.81 15.04
CA PHE A 62 -0.99 8.39 15.40
C PHE A 62 0.18 7.85 16.21
N ILE A 63 1.32 8.54 16.26
CA ILE A 63 2.55 8.00 16.88
C ILE A 63 3.04 8.90 18.00
N GLN A 64 3.03 10.21 17.80
CA GLN A 64 3.47 11.15 18.82
C GLN A 64 2.46 11.17 19.97
N PRO A 65 2.87 10.82 21.20
CA PRO A 65 1.98 10.96 22.35
C PRO A 65 1.77 12.46 22.62
N ASP A 66 0.52 12.88 22.78
CA ASP A 66 0.23 14.18 23.38
C ASP A 66 0.59 14.14 24.88
N GLU A 67 0.96 15.28 25.44
CA GLU A 67 1.16 15.40 26.89
C GLU A 67 -0.13 14.99 27.62
N GLY A 68 -0.05 13.90 28.40
CA GLY A 68 -1.18 13.35 29.16
C GLY A 68 -2.05 12.33 28.42
N LYS A 69 -1.74 11.95 27.17
CA LYS A 69 -2.40 10.83 26.48
C LYS A 69 -1.68 9.50 26.73
N GLU A 70 -2.43 8.40 26.64
CA GLU A 70 -1.86 7.06 26.69
C GLU A 70 -0.89 6.82 25.53
N ASP A 71 -0.03 5.81 25.68
CA ASP A 71 0.85 5.33 24.62
C ASP A 71 0.05 5.12 23.32
N SER A 72 0.55 5.68 22.21
CA SER A 72 -0.05 5.59 20.88
C SER A 72 -0.49 4.17 20.50
N GLN A 73 0.29 3.17 20.93
CA GLN A 73 0.02 1.77 20.64
C GLN A 73 -1.11 1.16 21.49
N LYS A 74 -1.46 1.78 22.63
CA LYS A 74 -2.68 1.46 23.38
C LYS A 74 -3.91 2.08 22.73
N GLN A 75 -3.79 3.29 22.19
CA GLN A 75 -4.88 3.96 21.51
C GLN A 75 -5.23 3.30 20.17
N TYR A 76 -4.21 2.84 19.43
CA TYR A 76 -4.35 2.19 18.13
C TYR A 76 -3.64 0.82 18.14
N PRO A 77 -4.20 -0.20 18.82
CA PRO A 77 -3.57 -1.52 18.93
C PRO A 77 -3.51 -2.29 17.60
N ASP A 78 -4.36 -1.91 16.65
CA ASP A 78 -4.45 -2.45 15.29
C ASP A 78 -3.61 -1.66 14.27
N LEU A 79 -2.81 -0.69 14.73
CA LEU A 79 -1.85 0.05 13.92
C LEU A 79 -0.41 -0.46 14.16
N LYS A 80 0.22 -0.95 13.11
CA LYS A 80 1.65 -1.31 13.10
C LYS A 80 2.44 -0.29 12.31
N TYR A 81 3.48 0.27 12.90
CA TYR A 81 4.43 1.15 12.20
C TYR A 81 5.88 0.72 12.47
N GLY A 82 6.77 1.07 11.54
CA GLY A 82 8.15 0.57 11.55
C GLY A 82 8.27 -0.85 11.00
N GLY A 83 9.39 -1.52 11.26
CA GLY A 83 9.67 -2.84 10.69
C GLY A 83 10.01 -2.81 9.20
N SER A 84 10.05 -3.98 8.56
CA SER A 84 10.32 -4.11 7.12
C SER A 84 9.03 -4.28 6.34
N THR A 85 8.90 -3.57 5.22
CA THR A 85 7.73 -3.68 4.33
C THR A 85 7.50 -5.11 3.88
N GLU A 86 8.55 -5.89 3.68
CA GLU A 86 8.55 -7.24 3.09
C GLU A 86 7.98 -8.33 4.02
N HIS A 87 7.99 -8.13 5.33
CA HIS A 87 7.56 -9.16 6.28
C HIS A 87 6.24 -8.80 6.97
N GLU A 88 6.12 -7.55 7.43
CA GLU A 88 5.02 -7.15 8.31
C GLU A 88 3.72 -6.87 7.53
N GLY A 89 3.82 -6.49 6.24
CA GLY A 89 2.65 -6.22 5.41
C GLY A 89 1.76 -7.46 5.16
N TYR A 90 2.32 -8.68 5.25
CA TYR A 90 1.54 -9.91 5.20
C TYR A 90 0.55 -10.03 6.37
N HIS A 91 0.85 -9.40 7.49
CA HIS A 91 0.02 -9.45 8.69
C HIS A 91 -1.01 -8.32 8.77
N ALA A 92 -1.10 -7.45 7.76
CA ALA A 92 -1.98 -6.29 7.79
C ALA A 92 -3.10 -6.35 6.75
N GLU A 93 -4.26 -5.79 7.09
CA GLU A 93 -5.35 -5.64 6.13
C GLU A 93 -5.01 -4.59 5.05
N PHE A 94 -4.51 -3.45 5.51
CA PHE A 94 -4.19 -2.27 4.73
C PHE A 94 -2.73 -1.83 4.94
N CYS A 95 -2.12 -1.31 3.87
CA CYS A 95 -0.76 -0.78 3.90
C CYS A 95 -0.76 0.70 3.52
N LEU A 96 -0.15 1.54 4.35
CA LEU A 96 -0.09 2.98 4.10
C LEU A 96 0.98 3.32 3.05
N HIS A 97 0.59 4.09 2.04
CA HIS A 97 1.45 4.63 0.99
C HIS A 97 1.45 6.16 1.05
N PRO A 98 2.02 6.77 2.10
CA PRO A 98 2.14 8.22 2.16
C PRO A 98 3.20 8.71 1.18
N TYR A 99 3.06 9.98 0.78
CA TYR A 99 4.03 10.64 -0.08
C TYR A 99 5.43 10.55 0.56
N GLY A 100 6.48 10.52 -0.26
CA GLY A 100 7.84 10.28 0.19
C GLY A 100 8.88 10.55 -0.89
N ASP A 101 10.07 10.95 -0.47
CA ASP A 101 11.23 11.15 -1.34
C ASP A 101 11.83 9.78 -1.69
N GLY A 102 11.61 9.33 -2.93
CA GLY A 102 12.14 8.08 -3.47
C GLY A 102 11.24 7.40 -4.51
N TRP A 103 11.74 6.29 -5.06
CA TRP A 103 11.01 5.45 -6.00
C TRP A 103 9.95 4.62 -5.25
N GLY A 104 8.68 4.75 -5.64
CA GLY A 104 7.55 4.14 -4.93
C GLY A 104 7.37 2.65 -5.22
N ASN A 105 8.30 1.78 -4.81
CA ASN A 105 8.12 0.32 -4.89
C ASN A 105 7.16 -0.25 -3.83
N ARG A 106 6.75 0.54 -2.83
CA ARG A 106 5.88 0.06 -1.75
C ARG A 106 4.58 -0.54 -2.27
N ILE A 107 3.97 0.07 -3.28
CA ILE A 107 2.71 -0.45 -3.83
C ILE A 107 2.85 -1.87 -4.38
N MET A 108 3.95 -2.13 -5.07
CA MET A 108 4.30 -3.46 -5.54
C MET A 108 4.39 -4.43 -4.36
N PHE A 109 5.13 -4.10 -3.30
CA PHE A 109 5.23 -4.96 -2.12
C PHE A 109 3.89 -5.20 -1.42
N SER A 110 3.07 -4.16 -1.22
CA SER A 110 1.76 -4.31 -0.58
C SER A 110 0.84 -5.22 -1.41
N MET A 111 0.81 -5.03 -2.73
CA MET A 111 0.06 -5.92 -3.61
C MET A 111 0.62 -7.36 -3.60
N MET A 112 1.94 -7.54 -3.51
CA MET A 112 2.54 -8.88 -3.38
C MET A 112 2.23 -9.55 -2.03
N GLN A 113 1.84 -8.80 -1.00
CA GLN A 113 1.50 -9.36 0.31
C GLN A 113 -0.01 -9.51 0.52
N GLY A 114 -0.81 -9.19 -0.49
CA GLY A 114 -2.25 -9.07 -0.36
C GLY A 114 -2.68 -7.94 0.58
N CYS A 115 -1.81 -6.97 0.85
CA CYS A 115 -2.10 -5.84 1.73
C CYS A 115 -2.71 -4.70 0.90
N LEU A 116 -3.95 -4.30 1.19
CA LEU A 116 -4.66 -3.31 0.38
C LEU A 116 -3.99 -1.92 0.48
N PRO A 117 -3.62 -1.28 -0.64
CA PRO A 117 -2.98 0.03 -0.60
C PRO A 117 -3.91 1.12 -0.07
N VAL A 118 -3.41 1.91 0.89
CA VAL A 118 -3.99 3.17 1.35
C VAL A 118 -3.11 4.32 0.87
N ILE A 119 -3.53 4.98 -0.20
CA ILE A 119 -2.78 6.05 -0.86
C ILE A 119 -3.03 7.35 -0.10
N LEU A 120 -1.95 7.93 0.45
CA LEU A 120 -1.95 9.20 1.17
C LEU A 120 -0.98 10.18 0.49
N GLN A 121 -1.30 10.53 -0.75
CA GLN A 121 -0.46 11.37 -1.61
C GLN A 121 -1.35 12.34 -2.40
N ASP A 122 -1.61 13.51 -1.83
CA ASP A 122 -2.40 14.53 -2.50
C ASP A 122 -1.70 14.99 -3.79
N TYR A 123 -2.46 15.06 -4.89
CA TYR A 123 -1.98 15.55 -6.19
C TYR A 123 -0.82 14.76 -6.82
N VAL A 124 -0.54 13.56 -6.34
CA VAL A 124 0.45 12.65 -6.95
C VAL A 124 -0.28 11.53 -7.68
N HIS A 125 0.05 11.36 -8.95
CA HIS A 125 -0.43 10.23 -9.74
C HIS A 125 0.32 8.96 -9.35
N MET A 126 -0.41 7.87 -9.19
CA MET A 126 0.19 6.56 -8.99
C MET A 126 0.78 6.02 -10.30
N PRO A 127 1.67 5.01 -10.27
CA PRO A 127 2.10 4.37 -11.50
C PRO A 127 0.89 3.73 -12.19
N PHE A 128 0.74 3.99 -13.49
CA PHE A 128 -0.37 3.50 -14.30
C PHE A 128 -1.77 3.95 -13.83
N ASP A 129 -1.88 5.04 -13.05
CA ASP A 129 -3.15 5.61 -12.58
C ASP A 129 -4.11 6.00 -13.73
N ASP A 130 -3.57 6.16 -14.93
CA ASP A 130 -4.32 6.41 -16.15
C ASP A 130 -4.93 5.14 -16.76
N VAL A 131 -4.44 3.95 -16.46
CA VAL A 131 -4.89 2.69 -17.10
C VAL A 131 -5.32 1.60 -16.11
N LEU A 132 -4.98 1.73 -14.83
CA LEU A 132 -5.40 0.81 -13.77
C LEU A 132 -6.54 1.42 -12.93
N PRO A 133 -7.59 0.64 -12.59
CA PRO A 133 -8.72 1.11 -11.79
C PRO A 133 -8.38 1.09 -10.30
N TYR A 134 -7.56 2.04 -9.85
CA TYR A 134 -7.09 2.12 -8.46
C TYR A 134 -8.23 2.12 -7.43
N GLU A 135 -9.37 2.71 -7.78
CA GLU A 135 -10.59 2.74 -6.98
C GLU A 135 -11.18 1.34 -6.68
N GLU A 136 -10.86 0.32 -7.49
CA GLU A 136 -11.32 -1.05 -7.24
C GLU A 136 -10.48 -1.77 -6.18
N PHE A 137 -9.22 -1.38 -5.99
CA PHE A 137 -8.27 -2.15 -5.17
C PHE A 137 -7.47 -1.32 -4.15
N ALA A 138 -7.67 -0.01 -4.08
CA ALA A 138 -6.99 0.87 -3.15
C ALA A 138 -7.95 1.87 -2.50
N VAL A 139 -7.61 2.33 -1.31
CA VAL A 139 -8.30 3.40 -0.59
C VAL A 139 -7.48 4.67 -0.75
N ARG A 140 -8.08 5.78 -1.20
CA ARG A 140 -7.42 7.09 -1.25
C ARG A 140 -7.87 7.94 -0.08
N ILE A 141 -6.90 8.45 0.68
CA ILE A 141 -7.13 9.32 1.83
C ILE A 141 -6.38 10.62 1.56
N ARG A 142 -7.06 11.76 1.76
CA ARG A 142 -6.41 13.06 1.62
C ARG A 142 -5.67 13.43 2.90
N HIS A 143 -4.69 14.32 2.81
CA HIS A 143 -4.01 14.83 4.00
C HIS A 143 -4.96 15.31 5.11
N ALA A 144 -6.00 16.05 4.72
CA ALA A 144 -6.95 16.62 5.66
C ALA A 144 -7.75 15.56 6.43
N ASP A 145 -7.85 14.35 5.88
CA ASP A 145 -8.68 13.26 6.41
C ASP A 145 -7.86 12.26 7.25
N ILE A 146 -6.55 12.51 7.45
CA ILE A 146 -5.67 11.70 8.31
C ILE A 146 -6.27 11.47 9.71
N PRO A 147 -6.88 12.45 10.40
CA PRO A 147 -7.48 12.22 11.71
C PRO A 147 -8.57 11.14 11.73
N SER A 148 -9.26 10.95 10.61
CA SER A 148 -10.32 9.94 10.44
C SER A 148 -9.83 8.65 9.77
N LEU A 149 -8.54 8.53 9.45
CA LEU A 149 -7.98 7.43 8.66
C LEU A 149 -8.38 6.06 9.21
N MET A 150 -8.15 5.81 10.51
CA MET A 150 -8.46 4.52 11.12
C MET A 150 -9.96 4.21 11.12
N ASP A 151 -10.80 5.22 11.37
CA ASP A 151 -12.26 5.06 11.37
C ASP A 151 -12.79 4.75 9.97
N VAL A 152 -12.25 5.41 8.94
CA VAL A 152 -12.56 5.12 7.54
C VAL A 152 -12.22 3.67 7.22
N LEU A 153 -11.02 3.20 7.56
CA LEU A 153 -10.60 1.81 7.28
C LEU A 153 -11.47 0.79 8.03
N ARG A 154 -11.81 1.05 9.29
CA ARG A 154 -12.70 0.19 10.10
C ARG A 154 -14.12 0.14 9.55
N SER A 155 -14.57 1.19 8.87
CA SER A 155 -15.91 1.24 8.28
C SER A 155 -16.07 0.36 7.04
N ILE A 156 -14.96 -0.09 6.42
CA ILE A 156 -14.99 -0.91 5.21
C ILE A 156 -15.41 -2.34 5.58
N PRO A 157 -16.53 -2.86 5.05
CA PRO A 157 -16.99 -4.20 5.38
C PRO A 157 -16.01 -5.28 4.91
N PRO A 158 -15.88 -6.41 5.62
CA PRO A 158 -15.04 -7.53 5.20
C PRO A 158 -15.35 -8.06 3.79
N SER A 159 -16.60 -7.99 3.34
CA SER A 159 -16.96 -8.36 1.97
C SER A 159 -16.34 -7.43 0.93
N THR A 160 -16.31 -6.13 1.21
CA THR A 160 -15.69 -5.13 0.33
C THR A 160 -14.18 -5.33 0.31
N ILE A 161 -13.55 -5.58 1.46
CA ILE A 161 -12.11 -5.91 1.54
C ILE A 161 -11.78 -7.11 0.65
N ARG A 162 -12.58 -8.19 0.70
CA ARG A 162 -12.40 -9.36 -0.17
C ARG A 162 -12.55 -9.02 -1.66
N SER A 163 -13.56 -8.22 -2.02
CA SER A 163 -13.74 -7.77 -3.41
C SER A 163 -12.56 -6.92 -3.88
N MET A 164 -12.05 -6.02 -3.04
CA MET A 164 -10.89 -5.19 -3.34
C MET A 164 -9.63 -6.04 -3.56
N ARG A 165 -9.38 -7.05 -2.71
CA ARG A 165 -8.25 -7.97 -2.90
C ARG A 165 -8.40 -8.80 -4.17
N ALA A 166 -9.60 -9.27 -4.47
CA ALA A 166 -9.88 -9.99 -5.71
C ALA A 166 -9.66 -9.11 -6.95
N ALA A 167 -9.96 -7.81 -6.89
CA ALA A 167 -9.62 -6.85 -7.93
C ALA A 167 -8.10 -6.64 -8.00
N MET A 168 -7.42 -6.43 -6.86
CA MET A 168 -5.96 -6.27 -6.76
C MET A 168 -5.21 -7.43 -7.42
N ARG A 169 -5.67 -8.66 -7.22
CA ARG A 169 -5.14 -9.88 -7.85
C ARG A 169 -5.10 -9.82 -9.37
N LYS A 170 -6.03 -9.11 -10.01
CA LYS A 170 -6.04 -8.97 -11.48
C LYS A 170 -4.92 -8.08 -11.99
N TYR A 171 -4.39 -7.19 -11.14
CA TYR A 171 -3.52 -6.10 -11.53
C TYR A 171 -2.13 -6.12 -10.88
N TYR A 172 -1.87 -6.94 -9.85
CA TYR A 172 -0.55 -6.94 -9.18
C TYR A 172 0.61 -7.26 -10.13
N THR A 173 0.37 -8.07 -11.17
CA THR A 173 1.38 -8.39 -12.18
C THR A 173 1.78 -7.18 -13.03
N ALA A 174 0.97 -6.12 -13.07
CA ALA A 174 1.30 -4.86 -13.74
C ALA A 174 2.52 -4.17 -13.12
N PHE A 175 2.85 -4.48 -11.87
CA PHE A 175 3.99 -3.91 -11.17
C PHE A 175 5.21 -4.83 -11.15
N SER A 176 5.14 -5.99 -11.83
CA SER A 176 6.25 -6.94 -11.92
C SER A 176 6.84 -6.95 -13.33
N TRP A 177 8.17 -6.81 -13.40
CA TRP A 177 8.95 -6.92 -14.62
C TRP A 177 9.40 -8.36 -14.93
N TYR A 178 9.04 -9.33 -14.09
CA TYR A 178 9.50 -10.72 -14.18
C TYR A 178 8.46 -11.63 -14.86
N PRO A 179 8.66 -12.03 -16.13
CA PRO A 179 7.68 -12.83 -16.88
C PRO A 179 7.46 -14.22 -16.28
N ASP A 180 8.48 -14.80 -15.64
CA ASP A 180 8.40 -16.12 -14.99
C ASP A 180 7.33 -16.20 -13.89
N PHE A 181 6.91 -15.06 -13.34
CA PHE A 181 5.84 -14.93 -12.35
C PHE A 181 4.61 -14.20 -12.92
N GLY A 182 4.43 -14.22 -14.24
CA GLY A 182 3.32 -13.57 -14.93
C GLY A 182 3.42 -12.04 -14.96
N GLY A 183 4.60 -11.46 -14.71
CA GLY A 183 4.81 -10.01 -14.73
C GLY A 183 4.51 -9.39 -16.10
N THR A 184 3.75 -8.30 -16.09
CA THR A 184 3.26 -7.60 -17.30
C THR A 184 3.62 -6.11 -17.32
N ALA A 185 4.54 -5.65 -16.46
CA ALA A 185 4.89 -4.24 -16.33
C ALA A 185 5.29 -3.56 -17.65
N TYR A 186 5.97 -4.28 -18.55
CA TYR A 186 6.26 -3.79 -19.89
C TYR A 186 4.97 -3.45 -20.67
N ASN A 187 4.00 -4.35 -20.70
CA ASN A 187 2.72 -4.15 -21.41
C ASN A 187 1.93 -2.96 -20.86
N TRP A 188 1.87 -2.82 -19.53
CA TRP A 188 1.20 -1.69 -18.89
C TRP A 188 1.92 -0.36 -19.11
N THR A 189 3.25 -0.37 -19.18
CA THR A 189 4.05 0.80 -19.56
C THR A 189 3.70 1.25 -20.97
N ILE A 190 3.69 0.34 -21.95
CA ILE A 190 3.30 0.66 -23.33
C ILE A 190 1.84 1.14 -23.39
N SER A 191 0.93 0.53 -22.62
CA SER A 191 -0.48 0.93 -22.58
C SER A 191 -0.70 2.33 -22.02
N SER A 192 -0.02 2.69 -20.93
CA SER A 192 -0.06 4.06 -20.35
C SER A 192 0.55 5.09 -21.32
N LEU A 193 1.68 4.76 -21.95
CA LEU A 193 2.28 5.64 -22.95
C LEU A 193 1.34 5.87 -24.15
N HIS A 194 0.72 4.82 -24.65
CA HIS A 194 -0.25 4.92 -25.75
C HIS A 194 -1.41 5.86 -25.36
N LYS A 195 -2.00 5.69 -24.17
CA LYS A 195 -3.10 6.55 -23.69
C LYS A 195 -2.73 8.02 -23.50
N LYS A 196 -1.45 8.33 -23.26
CA LYS A 196 -0.97 9.72 -23.09
C LYS A 196 -0.61 10.39 -24.42
N LEU A 197 -0.28 9.60 -25.43
CA LEU A 197 0.16 10.11 -26.74
C LEU A 197 -0.98 10.22 -27.76
N TYR A 198 -2.07 9.48 -27.57
CA TYR A 198 -3.24 9.42 -28.45
C TYR A 198 -4.52 9.60 -27.65
#